data_AF-A0A7V6Z0A6-F1
#
_entry.id   AF-A0A7V6Z0A6-F1
#
_cell.length_a   1.000
_cell.length_b   1.000
_cell.length_c   1.000
_cell.angle_alpha   90.00
_cell.angle_beta   90.00
_cell.angle_gamma   90.00
#
_symmetry.space_group_name_H-M   'P 1'
#
loop_
_entity.id
_entity.type
_entity.pdbx_description
1 polymer ?
#
loop_
_entity_poly.entity_id
_entity_poly.type
_entity_poly.pdbx_seq_one_letter_code
_entity_poly.pdbx_strand_id
1 'polypeptide(L)'
;MQTTLVRQDLASQANAVESRKEAGLPRITDPALQRGAFKSRNPFAAPGNGNGNTNRALVEALANSRIYQEYEKAFSEATGLPLTLRPVESWQLPHHGKRNENRFCHILAQKSRACGECLQVQERLSERAAEEPHTTSCAIGMCDTAVPVRLGDRLIGFLQTGQVFRKKPTRTQFERAVRQVAEWGIDADEKTLEDAYFSTRVISPRQHESIVKLLSIFAQHLSMLSNQVVVQHENAEPPVITRAKEYIHEHQTEELSLGQVARAVNTSTFYFCKMFKKVTGINFTDYLSRVRIEKAKNLLLNPNLRVSEIAFEVGFQSLTHFNRVFKKILGQSPTQYRAQLLGR
;
A
#
# COMPACT_ATOMS: atom_id res chain seq x y z
N MET A 1 -22.34 -24.45 -44.49
CA MET A 1 -23.12 -25.18 -43.45
C MET A 1 -22.28 -25.42 -42.21
N GLN A 2 -21.93 -24.37 -41.45
CA GLN A 2 -21.26 -24.53 -40.14
C GLN A 2 -21.36 -23.26 -39.28
N THR A 3 -22.50 -22.56 -39.33
CA THR A 3 -22.71 -21.31 -38.57
C THR A 3 -24.03 -21.30 -37.80
N THR A 4 -24.70 -22.44 -37.68
CA THR A 4 -26.01 -22.57 -37.03
C THR A 4 -25.96 -23.38 -35.72
N LEU A 5 -24.83 -24.02 -35.39
CA LEU A 5 -24.69 -24.91 -34.22
C LEU A 5 -24.10 -24.24 -32.96
N VAL A 6 -23.65 -22.98 -33.02
CA VAL A 6 -23.07 -22.27 -31.86
C VAL A 6 -24.11 -21.39 -31.13
N ARG A 7 -25.32 -21.21 -31.69
CA ARG A 7 -26.38 -20.39 -31.10
C ARG A 7 -27.38 -21.15 -30.21
N GLN A 8 -27.31 -22.49 -30.15
CA GLN A 8 -28.22 -23.29 -29.33
C GLN A 8 -27.68 -23.65 -27.93
N ASP A 9 -26.37 -23.51 -27.67
CA ASP A 9 -25.79 -23.82 -26.36
C ASP A 9 -25.76 -22.65 -25.36
N LEU A 10 -26.01 -21.41 -25.82
CA LEU A 10 -26.08 -20.23 -24.95
C LEU A 10 -27.50 -19.99 -24.40
N ALA A 11 -28.52 -20.69 -24.91
CA ALA A 11 -29.90 -20.58 -24.45
C ALA A 11 -30.28 -21.62 -23.37
N SER A 12 -29.48 -22.68 -23.19
CA SER A 12 -29.71 -23.73 -22.18
C SER A 12 -29.08 -23.42 -20.82
N GLN A 13 -28.13 -22.49 -20.74
CA GLN A 13 -27.46 -22.09 -19.49
C GLN A 13 -28.10 -20.88 -18.78
N ALA A 14 -29.02 -20.16 -19.44
CA ALA A 14 -29.73 -19.02 -18.84
C ALA A 14 -30.92 -19.42 -17.95
N ASN A 15 -31.47 -20.64 -18.11
CA ASN A 15 -32.64 -21.12 -17.37
C ASN A 15 -32.33 -21.92 -16.09
N ALA A 16 -31.05 -22.07 -15.71
CA ALA A 16 -30.66 -22.77 -14.47
C ALA A 16 -30.37 -21.82 -13.29
N VAL A 17 -30.43 -20.49 -13.51
CA VAL A 17 -30.10 -19.48 -12.47
C VAL A 17 -31.37 -18.93 -11.78
N GLU A 18 -32.57 -19.24 -12.28
CA GLU A 18 -33.83 -18.65 -11.80
C GLU A 18 -34.69 -19.55 -10.89
N SER A 19 -34.26 -20.78 -10.57
CA SER A 19 -35.06 -21.74 -9.78
C SER A 19 -34.55 -22.03 -8.36
N ARG A 20 -33.83 -21.10 -7.70
CA ARG A 20 -33.41 -21.24 -6.29
C ARG A 20 -33.70 -20.02 -5.41
N LYS A 21 -34.66 -19.19 -5.79
CA LYS A 21 -35.31 -18.23 -4.89
C LYS A 21 -36.67 -18.77 -4.50
N GLU A 22 -36.72 -19.63 -3.48
CA GLU A 22 -37.88 -19.86 -2.59
C GLU A 22 -37.60 -21.09 -1.71
N ALA A 23 -36.92 -20.85 -0.59
CA ALA A 23 -36.98 -21.72 0.58
C ALA A 23 -36.81 -20.80 1.81
N GLY A 24 -37.91 -20.56 2.51
CA GLY A 24 -37.98 -19.65 3.64
C GLY A 24 -37.17 -20.14 4.83
N LEU A 25 -36.41 -19.24 5.45
CA LEU A 25 -35.91 -19.42 6.81
C LEU A 25 -37.00 -19.01 7.82
N PRO A 26 -37.17 -19.76 8.93
CA PRO A 26 -38.18 -19.44 9.93
C PRO A 26 -37.85 -18.12 10.66
N ARG A 27 -38.86 -17.25 10.77
CA ARG A 27 -38.83 -16.05 11.62
C ARG A 27 -38.85 -16.48 13.09
N ILE A 28 -37.76 -16.25 13.80
CA ILE A 28 -37.76 -16.27 15.27
C ILE A 28 -38.39 -14.94 15.73
N THR A 29 -39.64 -15.00 16.19
CA THR A 29 -40.32 -13.93 16.91
C THR A 29 -40.14 -14.19 18.41
N ASP A 30 -39.09 -13.64 19.01
CA ASP A 30 -38.97 -13.53 20.46
C ASP A 30 -38.96 -12.04 20.87
N PRO A 31 -39.99 -11.52 21.56
CA PRO A 31 -40.10 -10.11 21.94
C PRO A 31 -39.10 -9.64 23.02
N ALA A 32 -38.23 -10.50 23.56
CA ALA A 32 -37.32 -10.15 24.65
C ALA A 32 -36.00 -9.48 24.22
N LEU A 33 -35.72 -9.29 22.92
CA LEU A 33 -34.44 -8.74 22.41
C LEU A 33 -34.49 -7.30 21.87
N GLN A 34 -35.55 -6.54 22.15
CA GLN A 34 -35.66 -5.12 21.76
C GLN A 34 -35.87 -4.22 22.98
N ARG A 35 -34.85 -4.08 23.82
CA ARG A 35 -34.62 -2.89 24.67
C ARG A 35 -33.27 -3.00 25.36
N GLY A 36 -32.26 -2.36 24.77
CA GLY A 36 -30.91 -2.30 25.33
C GLY A 36 -29.94 -1.76 24.29
N ALA A 37 -29.89 -0.43 24.15
CA ALA A 37 -28.86 0.24 23.38
C ALA A 37 -27.50 0.06 24.09
N PHE A 38 -26.86 -1.10 23.90
CA PHE A 38 -25.47 -1.30 24.29
C PHE A 38 -24.58 -0.64 23.23
N LYS A 39 -24.10 0.57 23.55
CA LYS A 39 -22.90 1.12 22.92
C LYS A 39 -21.75 0.15 23.21
N SER A 40 -21.46 -0.77 22.28
CA SER A 40 -20.24 -1.57 22.34
C SER A 40 -19.05 -0.67 21.99
N ARG A 41 -18.52 0.04 22.99
CA ARG A 41 -17.14 0.52 22.93
C ARG A 41 -16.27 -0.73 22.82
N ASN A 42 -15.56 -0.86 21.70
CA ASN A 42 -14.52 -1.86 21.50
C ASN A 42 -13.51 -1.73 22.67
N PRO A 43 -13.32 -2.74 23.53
CA PRO A 43 -12.47 -2.63 24.72
C PRO A 43 -10.97 -2.51 24.40
N PHE A 44 -10.60 -2.67 23.13
CA PHE A 44 -9.20 -2.65 22.66
C PHE A 44 -8.93 -1.55 21.62
N ALA A 45 -9.75 -0.50 21.58
CA ALA A 45 -9.37 0.70 20.85
C ALA A 45 -8.21 1.40 21.59
N ALA A 46 -6.97 1.07 21.20
CA ALA A 46 -5.79 1.79 21.65
C ALA A 46 -5.89 3.28 21.26
N PRO A 47 -5.38 4.22 22.09
CA PRO A 47 -5.39 5.63 21.77
C PRO A 47 -4.55 5.87 20.51
N GLY A 48 -5.08 6.68 19.60
CA GLY A 48 -4.52 6.87 18.27
C GLY A 48 -3.06 7.32 18.27
N ASN A 49 -2.26 6.64 17.44
CA ASN A 49 -1.06 7.21 16.85
C ASN A 49 -1.22 7.09 15.34
N GLY A 50 -1.24 8.22 14.62
CA GLY A 50 -1.42 8.29 13.16
C GLY A 50 -0.31 7.63 12.32
N ASN A 51 0.55 6.79 12.93
CA ASN A 51 1.70 6.12 12.32
C ASN A 51 1.42 4.68 11.86
N GLY A 52 0.42 3.98 12.43
CA GLY A 52 0.12 2.59 12.07
C GLY A 52 -0.33 2.44 10.61
N ASN A 53 -1.16 3.37 10.14
CA ASN A 53 -1.65 3.38 8.76
C ASN A 53 -0.53 3.67 7.74
N THR A 54 0.42 4.54 8.12
CA THR A 54 1.59 4.88 7.28
C THR A 54 2.59 3.72 7.19
N ASN A 55 2.84 3.00 8.30
CA ASN A 55 3.69 1.80 8.29
C ASN A 55 3.10 0.71 7.40
N ARG A 56 1.78 0.51 7.49
CA ARG A 56 1.09 -0.50 6.68
C ARG A 56 1.19 -0.18 5.19
N ALA A 57 0.90 1.05 4.78
CA ALA A 57 1.04 1.48 3.39
C ALA A 57 2.48 1.32 2.88
N LEU A 58 3.48 1.62 3.71
CA LEU A 58 4.89 1.46 3.34
C LEU A 58 5.28 -0.02 3.19
N VAL A 59 4.85 -0.88 4.12
CA VAL A 59 5.05 -2.33 4.00
C VAL A 59 4.37 -2.89 2.75
N GLU A 60 3.16 -2.45 2.44
CA GLU A 60 2.44 -2.85 1.23
C GLU A 60 3.19 -2.39 -0.04
N ALA A 61 3.70 -1.16 -0.06
CA ALA A 61 4.51 -0.66 -1.18
C ALA A 61 5.81 -1.47 -1.35
N LEU A 62 6.50 -1.80 -0.26
CA LEU A 62 7.72 -2.61 -0.29
C LEU A 62 7.43 -4.05 -0.73
N ALA A 63 6.36 -4.66 -0.22
CA ALA A 63 5.96 -6.03 -0.58
C ALA A 63 5.54 -6.13 -2.06
N ASN A 64 4.98 -5.05 -2.63
CA ASN A 64 4.64 -4.96 -4.05
C ASN A 64 5.82 -4.53 -4.94
N SER A 65 6.97 -4.20 -4.35
CA SER A 65 8.15 -3.82 -5.12
C SER A 65 8.76 -5.03 -5.83
N ARG A 66 9.27 -4.80 -7.04
CA ARG A 66 9.95 -5.83 -7.84
C ARG A 66 11.09 -6.50 -7.07
N ILE A 67 11.86 -5.71 -6.33
CA ILE A 67 13.01 -6.21 -5.58
C ILE A 67 12.62 -7.15 -4.44
N TYR A 68 11.52 -6.86 -3.74
CA TYR A 68 10.99 -7.78 -2.74
C TYR A 68 10.51 -9.09 -3.38
N GLN A 69 9.74 -9.01 -4.46
CA GLN A 69 9.19 -10.19 -5.13
C GLN A 69 10.29 -11.09 -5.72
N GLU A 70 11.32 -10.50 -6.32
CA GLU A 70 12.50 -11.23 -6.81
C GLU A 70 13.27 -11.89 -5.67
N TYR A 71 13.49 -11.18 -4.56
CA TYR A 71 14.16 -11.74 -3.39
C TYR A 71 13.34 -12.84 -2.72
N GLU A 72 12.03 -12.65 -2.51
CA GLU A 72 11.12 -13.66 -1.95
C GLU A 72 11.18 -14.94 -2.77
N LYS A 73 11.07 -14.82 -4.10
CA LYS A 73 11.17 -15.97 -5.00
C LYS A 73 12.53 -16.68 -4.87
N ALA A 74 13.63 -15.95 -5.00
CA ALA A 74 14.98 -16.52 -4.93
C ALA A 74 15.25 -17.17 -3.56
N PHE A 75 14.84 -16.52 -2.48
CA PHE A 75 14.95 -17.04 -1.12
C PHE A 75 14.16 -18.34 -0.96
N SER A 76 12.90 -18.36 -1.42
CA SER A 76 12.03 -19.52 -1.33
C SER A 76 12.53 -20.70 -2.17
N GLU A 77 13.07 -20.45 -3.36
CA GLU A 77 13.66 -21.48 -4.22
C GLU A 77 14.96 -22.05 -3.64
N ALA A 78 15.83 -21.20 -3.10
CA ALA A 78 17.12 -21.61 -2.55
C ALA A 78 17.01 -22.33 -1.19
N THR A 79 16.09 -21.90 -0.33
CA THR A 79 15.97 -22.41 1.05
C THR A 79 14.84 -23.42 1.23
N GLY A 80 13.85 -23.39 0.33
CA GLY A 80 12.59 -24.12 0.48
C GLY A 80 11.70 -23.59 1.60
N LEU A 81 11.90 -22.35 2.04
CA LEU A 81 11.13 -21.70 3.10
C LEU A 81 10.20 -20.61 2.55
N PRO A 82 9.09 -20.32 3.24
CA PRO A 82 8.31 -19.14 2.95
C PRO A 82 9.04 -17.90 3.50
N LEU A 83 8.87 -16.76 2.83
CA LEU A 83 9.29 -15.46 3.34
C LEU A 83 8.10 -14.52 3.28
N THR A 84 7.94 -13.66 4.28
CA THR A 84 6.85 -12.69 4.31
C THR A 84 7.31 -11.40 4.98
N LEU A 85 7.05 -10.26 4.34
CA LEU A 85 7.20 -8.94 4.94
C LEU A 85 5.86 -8.54 5.57
N ARG A 86 5.85 -8.20 6.86
CA ARG A 86 4.63 -7.88 7.60
C ARG A 86 4.75 -6.60 8.41
N PRO A 87 3.69 -5.80 8.54
CA PRO A 87 3.69 -4.66 9.44
C PRO A 87 3.71 -5.11 10.90
N VAL A 88 4.12 -4.20 11.79
CA VAL A 88 4.15 -4.44 13.25
C VAL A 88 2.78 -4.89 13.77
N GLU A 89 1.72 -4.23 13.31
CA GLU A 89 0.34 -4.56 13.65
C GLU A 89 -0.24 -5.49 12.58
N SER A 90 -0.21 -6.81 12.82
CA SER A 90 -0.76 -7.77 11.87
C SER A 90 -1.44 -8.96 12.56
N TRP A 91 -2.75 -9.08 12.32
CA TRP A 91 -3.66 -10.07 12.91
C TRP A 91 -3.84 -11.35 12.07
N GLN A 92 -3.02 -11.52 11.03
CA GLN A 92 -3.06 -12.68 10.13
C GLN A 92 -1.88 -13.62 10.42
N LEU A 93 -1.97 -14.91 10.08
CA LEU A 93 -0.80 -15.79 10.17
C LEU A 93 0.17 -15.50 9.01
N PRO A 94 1.50 -15.53 9.23
CA PRO A 94 2.46 -14.99 8.28
C PRO A 94 2.52 -15.72 6.94
N HIS A 95 2.37 -17.04 6.96
CA HIS A 95 2.62 -17.87 5.78
C HIS A 95 1.34 -18.48 5.19
N HIS A 96 0.17 -18.05 5.65
CA HIS A 96 -1.08 -18.63 5.20
C HIS A 96 -1.29 -18.41 3.69
N GLY A 97 -1.47 -19.49 2.94
CA GLY A 97 -1.65 -19.43 1.48
C GLY A 97 -0.36 -19.17 0.68
N LYS A 98 0.82 -19.21 1.30
CA LYS A 98 2.11 -19.10 0.60
C LYS A 98 2.53 -20.45 0.00
N ARG A 99 3.29 -20.41 -1.10
CA ARG A 99 3.73 -21.61 -1.85
C ARG A 99 4.47 -22.64 -0.99
N ASN A 100 5.25 -22.19 -0.02
CA ASN A 100 6.03 -23.01 0.90
C ASN A 100 5.45 -23.00 2.33
N GLU A 101 4.14 -22.77 2.50
CA GLU A 101 3.47 -22.91 3.81
C GLU A 101 3.70 -24.31 4.38
N ASN A 102 4.04 -24.40 5.66
CA ASN A 102 4.19 -25.69 6.32
C ASN A 102 2.83 -26.42 6.38
N ARG A 103 2.78 -27.68 5.93
CA ARG A 103 1.54 -28.48 5.86
C ARG A 103 0.89 -28.69 7.22
N PHE A 104 1.67 -28.89 8.28
CA PHE A 104 1.14 -29.04 9.63
C PHE A 104 0.52 -27.72 10.10
N CYS A 105 1.23 -26.60 9.94
CA CYS A 105 0.70 -25.28 10.26
C CYS A 105 -0.55 -24.92 9.46
N HIS A 106 -0.61 -25.33 8.19
CA HIS A 106 -1.79 -25.15 7.34
C HIS A 106 -3.01 -25.87 7.92
N ILE A 107 -2.87 -27.12 8.38
CA ILE A 107 -3.95 -27.88 9.03
C ILE A 107 -4.43 -27.14 10.28
N LEU A 108 -3.51 -26.64 11.11
CA LEU A 108 -3.85 -25.89 12.31
C LEU A 108 -4.59 -24.58 11.98
N ALA A 109 -4.17 -23.87 10.93
CA ALA A 109 -4.74 -22.58 10.55
C ALA A 109 -6.21 -22.66 10.08
N GLN A 110 -6.74 -23.84 9.77
CA GLN A 110 -8.12 -24.03 9.31
C GLN A 110 -9.18 -23.96 10.44
N LYS A 111 -8.77 -23.91 11.72
CA LYS A 111 -9.69 -23.84 12.87
C LYS A 111 -9.42 -22.60 13.74
N SER A 112 -10.49 -21.92 14.15
CA SER A 112 -10.44 -20.61 14.83
C SER A 112 -9.70 -20.60 16.17
N ARG A 113 -9.77 -21.70 16.97
CA ARG A 113 -9.12 -21.77 18.29
C ARG A 113 -7.60 -21.95 18.21
N ALA A 114 -7.12 -22.77 17.27
CA ALA A 114 -5.70 -22.96 16.97
C ALA A 114 -5.02 -21.66 16.50
N CYS A 115 -5.78 -20.83 15.77
CA CYS A 115 -5.34 -19.52 15.31
C CYS A 115 -4.94 -18.61 16.49
N GLY A 116 -5.66 -18.66 17.62
CA GLY A 116 -5.35 -17.86 18.80
C GLY A 116 -3.97 -18.18 19.42
N GLU A 117 -3.66 -19.45 19.60
CA GLU A 117 -2.36 -19.90 20.14
C GLU A 117 -1.21 -19.57 19.17
N CYS A 118 -1.43 -19.77 17.87
CA CYS A 118 -0.46 -19.36 16.85
C CYS A 118 -0.24 -17.84 16.86
N LEU A 119 -1.29 -17.03 16.98
CA LEU A 119 -1.18 -15.57 17.04
C LEU A 119 -0.42 -15.10 18.28
N GLN A 120 -0.62 -15.71 19.45
CA GLN A 120 0.18 -15.39 20.65
C GLN A 120 1.67 -15.67 20.46
N VAL A 121 2.02 -16.76 19.77
CA VAL A 121 3.43 -17.03 19.42
C VAL A 121 3.98 -15.94 18.50
N GLN A 122 3.19 -15.50 17.50
CA GLN A 122 3.58 -14.44 16.59
C GLN A 122 3.75 -13.09 17.29
N GLU A 123 2.86 -12.75 18.23
CA GLU A 123 2.95 -11.52 19.03
C GLU A 123 4.25 -11.50 19.85
N ARG A 124 4.52 -12.57 20.61
CA ARG A 124 5.78 -12.71 21.36
C ARG A 124 7.02 -12.65 20.47
N LEU A 125 6.94 -13.25 19.29
CA LEU A 125 8.04 -13.20 18.32
C LEU A 125 8.29 -11.76 17.86
N SER A 126 7.24 -11.03 17.49
CA SER A 126 7.32 -9.63 17.07
C SER A 126 7.85 -8.71 18.18
N GLU A 127 7.38 -8.87 19.42
CA GLU A 127 7.88 -8.11 20.57
C GLU A 127 9.38 -8.30 20.79
N ARG A 128 9.84 -9.56 20.78
CA ARG A 128 11.26 -9.87 20.99
C ARG A 128 12.14 -9.54 19.80
N ALA A 129 11.58 -9.58 18.60
CA ALA A 129 12.29 -9.23 17.36
C ALA A 129 12.33 -7.72 17.10
N ALA A 130 11.75 -6.89 17.97
CA ALA A 130 11.61 -5.46 17.73
C ALA A 130 12.97 -4.81 17.45
N GLU A 131 14.00 -5.12 18.24
CA GLU A 131 15.33 -4.52 18.14
C GLU A 131 16.32 -5.35 17.31
N GLU A 132 16.28 -6.67 17.41
CA GLU A 132 17.20 -7.57 16.72
C GLU A 132 16.51 -8.83 16.20
N PRO A 133 17.11 -9.57 15.24
CA PRO A 133 16.56 -10.84 14.79
C PRO A 133 16.27 -11.79 15.94
N HIS A 134 15.04 -12.28 16.04
CA HIS A 134 14.65 -13.21 17.09
C HIS A 134 14.03 -14.48 16.51
N THR A 135 14.24 -15.60 17.19
CA THR A 135 13.65 -16.89 16.84
C THR A 135 12.92 -17.46 18.05
N THR A 136 11.67 -17.87 17.86
CA THR A 136 10.83 -18.47 18.91
C THR A 136 10.33 -19.83 18.46
N SER A 137 10.24 -20.77 19.41
CA SER A 137 9.60 -22.07 19.19
C SER A 137 8.14 -22.03 19.65
N CYS A 138 7.24 -22.62 18.87
CA CYS A 138 5.85 -22.83 19.28
C CYS A 138 5.69 -24.11 20.13
N ALA A 139 4.48 -24.33 20.67
CA ALA A 139 4.16 -25.51 21.49
C ALA A 139 4.33 -26.85 20.74
N ILE A 140 4.27 -26.84 19.41
CA ILE A 140 4.47 -28.00 18.53
C ILE A 140 5.98 -28.32 18.33
N GLY A 141 6.87 -27.40 18.73
CA GLY A 141 8.33 -27.54 18.63
C GLY A 141 8.94 -26.97 17.35
N MET A 142 8.13 -26.39 16.46
CA MET A 142 8.61 -25.69 15.27
C MET A 142 9.07 -24.27 15.63
N CYS A 143 10.03 -23.75 14.88
CA CYS A 143 10.61 -22.43 15.07
C CYS A 143 10.16 -21.46 13.98
N ASP A 144 9.86 -20.23 14.38
CA ASP A 144 9.72 -19.07 13.51
C ASP A 144 10.76 -18.00 13.86
N THR A 145 11.21 -17.30 12.83
CA THR A 145 12.20 -16.23 12.93
C THR A 145 11.62 -14.95 12.33
N ALA A 146 11.82 -13.84 13.04
CA ALA A 146 11.50 -12.50 12.58
C ALA A 146 12.76 -11.62 12.60
N VAL A 147 12.93 -10.86 11.53
CA VAL A 147 14.02 -9.89 11.35
C VAL A 147 13.39 -8.49 11.20
N PRO A 148 13.74 -7.52 12.06
CA PRO A 148 13.14 -6.18 12.00
C PRO A 148 13.56 -5.42 10.74
N VAL A 149 12.61 -4.70 10.14
CA VAL A 149 12.81 -3.74 9.04
C VAL A 149 12.50 -2.35 9.56
N ARG A 150 13.45 -1.41 9.46
CA ARG A 150 13.38 -0.08 10.12
C ARG A 150 13.57 1.07 9.14
N LEU A 151 13.03 2.24 9.46
CA LEU A 151 13.24 3.52 8.78
C LEU A 151 13.90 4.48 9.77
N GLY A 152 15.23 4.60 9.71
CA GLY A 152 15.97 5.18 10.84
C GLY A 152 15.67 4.40 12.12
N ASP A 153 15.24 5.09 13.18
CA ASP A 153 14.91 4.46 14.46
C ASP A 153 13.52 3.81 14.50
N ARG A 154 12.68 4.07 13.49
CA ARG A 154 11.28 3.61 13.45
C ARG A 154 11.17 2.20 12.92
N LEU A 155 10.60 1.28 13.69
CA LEU A 155 10.23 -0.06 13.22
C LEU A 155 9.03 0.01 12.25
N ILE A 156 9.22 -0.50 11.03
CA ILE A 156 8.17 -0.53 9.99
C ILE A 156 7.45 -1.88 9.99
N GLY A 157 8.20 -2.96 10.18
CA GLY A 157 7.69 -4.32 10.09
C GLY A 157 8.79 -5.37 10.25
N PHE A 158 8.48 -6.59 9.83
CA PHE A 158 9.37 -7.75 9.97
C PHE A 158 9.43 -8.57 8.69
N LEU A 159 10.63 -9.01 8.31
CA LEU A 159 10.81 -10.17 7.45
C LEU A 159 10.69 -11.42 8.31
N GLN A 160 9.70 -12.26 8.02
CA GLN A 160 9.43 -13.48 8.77
C GLN A 160 9.63 -14.71 7.88
N THR A 161 10.24 -15.74 8.46
CA THR A 161 10.40 -17.07 7.86
C THR A 161 10.38 -18.12 8.96
N GLY A 162 10.05 -19.37 8.63
CA GLY A 162 10.17 -20.47 9.58
C GLY A 162 9.19 -21.60 9.31
N GLN A 163 8.49 -21.99 10.37
CA GLN A 163 7.68 -23.20 10.47
C GLN A 163 8.51 -24.46 10.21
N VAL A 164 9.69 -24.52 10.85
CA VAL A 164 10.70 -25.57 10.66
C VAL A 164 11.20 -26.14 11.97
N PHE A 165 11.76 -27.34 11.92
CA PHE A 165 12.51 -27.88 13.05
C PHE A 165 14.00 -27.55 12.94
N ARG A 166 14.66 -27.33 14.08
CA ARG A 166 16.12 -27.16 14.15
C ARG A 166 16.89 -28.47 14.38
N LYS A 167 16.15 -29.56 14.66
CA LYS A 167 16.63 -30.93 14.83
C LYS A 167 15.54 -31.88 14.36
N LYS A 168 15.89 -33.09 13.90
CA LYS A 168 14.89 -34.08 13.48
C LYS A 168 13.95 -34.38 14.66
N PRO A 169 12.62 -34.25 14.49
CA PRO A 169 11.69 -34.48 15.59
C PRO A 169 11.54 -35.99 15.88
N THR A 170 11.16 -36.33 17.11
CA THR A 170 10.97 -37.72 17.55
C THR A 170 9.50 -38.12 17.64
N ARG A 171 9.23 -39.43 17.70
CA ARG A 171 7.87 -39.95 17.91
C ARG A 171 7.22 -39.42 19.19
N THR A 172 7.96 -39.34 20.29
CA THR A 172 7.46 -38.78 21.55
C THR A 172 7.11 -37.29 21.45
N GLN A 173 7.85 -36.52 20.63
CA GLN A 173 7.50 -35.12 20.36
C GLN A 173 6.22 -35.02 19.52
N PHE A 174 6.05 -35.89 18.54
CA PHE A 174 4.81 -36.00 17.76
C PHE A 174 3.60 -36.34 18.65
N GLU A 175 3.70 -37.33 19.53
CA GLU A 175 2.63 -37.68 20.48
C GLU A 175 2.26 -36.53 21.43
N ARG A 176 3.23 -35.67 21.80
CA ARG A 176 2.95 -34.44 22.55
C ARG A 176 2.23 -33.41 21.69
N ALA A 177 2.65 -33.24 20.43
CA ALA A 177 2.01 -32.34 19.48
C ALA A 177 0.55 -32.75 19.22
N VAL A 178 0.26 -34.05 19.01
CA VAL A 178 -1.11 -34.56 18.82
C VAL A 178 -1.99 -34.28 20.04
N ARG A 179 -1.50 -34.51 21.26
CA ARG A 179 -2.23 -34.14 22.49
C ARG A 179 -2.53 -32.65 22.55
N GLN A 180 -1.55 -31.80 22.22
CA GLN A 180 -1.74 -30.36 22.19
C GLN A 180 -2.80 -29.93 21.16
N VAL A 181 -2.78 -30.53 19.97
CA VAL A 181 -3.75 -30.30 18.89
C VAL A 181 -5.16 -30.71 19.32
N ALA A 182 -5.30 -31.85 20.01
CA ALA A 182 -6.57 -32.30 20.56
C ALA A 182 -7.10 -31.36 21.66
N GLU A 183 -6.24 -30.86 22.56
CA GLU A 183 -6.62 -29.84 23.56
C GLU A 183 -7.13 -28.54 22.94
N TRP A 184 -6.61 -28.19 21.75
CA TRP A 184 -7.10 -27.04 20.97
C TRP A 184 -8.41 -27.31 20.23
N GLY A 185 -8.97 -28.53 20.35
CA GLY A 185 -10.24 -28.92 19.74
C GLY A 185 -10.16 -29.13 18.24
N ILE A 186 -8.98 -29.46 17.71
CA ILE A 186 -8.76 -29.73 16.29
C ILE A 186 -8.98 -31.21 16.06
N ASP A 187 -10.07 -31.54 15.35
CA ASP A 187 -10.35 -32.88 14.88
C ASP A 187 -9.69 -33.08 13.52
N ALA A 188 -8.54 -33.74 13.51
CA ALA A 188 -7.75 -34.05 12.32
C ALA A 188 -7.25 -35.49 12.40
N ASP A 189 -7.25 -36.16 11.24
CA ASP A 189 -6.75 -37.53 11.11
C ASP A 189 -5.28 -37.64 11.56
N GLU A 190 -4.98 -38.56 12.47
CA GLU A 190 -3.65 -38.71 13.09
C GLU A 190 -2.59 -39.04 12.05
N LYS A 191 -2.92 -39.88 11.05
CA LYS A 191 -1.98 -40.22 9.98
C LYS A 191 -1.64 -38.99 9.13
N THR A 192 -2.63 -38.17 8.82
CA THR A 192 -2.44 -36.90 8.12
C THR A 192 -1.55 -35.94 8.92
N LEU A 193 -1.76 -35.84 10.24
CA LEU A 193 -0.91 -35.04 11.14
C LEU A 193 0.52 -35.59 11.20
N GLU A 194 0.68 -36.91 11.26
CA GLU A 194 1.97 -37.59 11.28
C GLU A 194 2.77 -37.28 10.01
N ASP A 195 2.17 -37.52 8.84
CA ASP A 195 2.79 -37.26 7.55
C ASP A 195 3.21 -35.79 7.42
N ALA A 196 2.34 -34.85 7.83
CA ALA A 196 2.63 -33.42 7.81
C ALA A 196 3.74 -33.02 8.81
N TYR A 197 3.76 -33.61 10.00
CA TYR A 197 4.72 -33.31 11.04
C TYR A 197 6.13 -33.79 10.66
N PHE A 198 6.27 -35.04 10.23
CA PHE A 198 7.58 -35.61 9.88
C PHE A 198 8.11 -35.17 8.51
N SER A 199 7.24 -34.67 7.62
CA SER A 199 7.66 -34.01 6.38
C SER A 199 8.05 -32.54 6.57
N THR A 200 7.87 -31.98 7.77
CA THR A 200 8.32 -30.62 8.09
C THR A 200 9.83 -30.50 7.91
N ARG A 201 10.24 -29.42 7.24
CA ARG A 201 11.65 -29.16 6.95
C ARG A 201 12.47 -29.07 8.23
N VAL A 202 13.64 -29.71 8.22
CA VAL A 202 14.63 -29.65 9.29
C VAL A 202 15.83 -28.85 8.81
N ILE A 203 16.21 -27.82 9.56
CA ILE A 203 17.33 -26.94 9.23
C ILE A 203 18.41 -27.08 10.30
N SER A 204 19.67 -27.23 9.89
CA SER A 204 20.78 -27.26 10.83
C SER A 204 20.99 -25.89 11.49
N PRO A 205 21.57 -25.82 12.71
CA PRO A 205 21.86 -24.54 13.36
C PRO A 205 22.67 -23.57 12.47
N ARG A 206 23.68 -24.07 11.75
CA ARG A 206 24.53 -23.26 10.85
C ARG A 206 23.75 -22.73 9.63
N GLN A 207 22.88 -23.55 9.05
CA GLN A 207 22.04 -23.12 7.93
C GLN A 207 21.01 -22.09 8.39
N HIS A 208 20.42 -22.28 9.57
CA HIS A 208 19.49 -21.32 10.19
C HIS A 208 20.18 -19.97 10.42
N GLU A 209 21.38 -19.95 11.00
CA GLU A 209 22.16 -18.72 11.19
C GLU A 209 22.45 -18.01 9.86
N SER A 210 22.80 -18.76 8.82
CA SER A 210 23.03 -18.21 7.48
C SER A 210 21.76 -17.59 6.89
N ILE A 211 20.61 -18.23 7.08
CA ILE A 211 19.29 -17.71 6.67
C ILE A 211 18.99 -16.39 7.39
N VAL A 212 19.17 -16.35 8.71
CA VAL A 212 18.97 -15.12 9.49
C VAL A 212 19.88 -14.01 8.99
N LYS A 213 21.15 -14.32 8.70
CA LYS A 213 22.09 -13.33 8.16
C LYS A 213 21.66 -12.78 6.80
N LEU A 214 21.20 -13.64 5.88
CA LEU A 214 20.67 -13.23 4.57
C LEU A 214 19.47 -12.30 4.73
N LEU A 215 18.55 -12.64 5.62
CA LEU A 215 17.38 -11.83 5.90
C LEU A 215 17.75 -10.49 6.55
N SER A 216 18.71 -10.46 7.47
CA SER A 216 19.20 -9.21 8.07
C SER A 216 19.83 -8.26 7.05
N ILE A 217 20.62 -8.79 6.11
CA ILE A 217 21.18 -7.98 5.02
C ILE A 217 20.07 -7.44 4.12
N PHE A 218 19.07 -8.26 3.81
CA PHE A 218 17.96 -7.81 2.98
C PHE A 218 17.04 -6.82 3.70
N ALA A 219 16.83 -6.99 5.01
CA ALA A 219 16.12 -6.03 5.84
C ALA A 219 16.79 -4.66 5.79
N GLN A 220 18.12 -4.60 5.91
CA GLN A 220 18.88 -3.36 5.75
C GLN A 220 18.70 -2.75 4.35
N HIS A 221 18.65 -3.57 3.30
CA HIS A 221 18.38 -3.08 1.96
C HIS A 221 16.97 -2.48 1.82
N LEU A 222 15.95 -3.15 2.36
CA LEU A 222 14.59 -2.63 2.40
C LEU A 222 14.51 -1.33 3.22
N SER A 223 15.24 -1.23 4.33
CA SER A 223 15.35 0.01 5.12
C SER A 223 15.85 1.18 4.27
N MET A 224 16.87 0.96 3.44
CA MET A 224 17.41 2.00 2.54
C MET A 224 16.41 2.41 1.45
N LEU A 225 15.71 1.46 0.84
CA LEU A 225 14.66 1.75 -0.15
C LEU A 225 13.47 2.49 0.45
N SER A 226 13.09 2.11 1.68
CA SER A 226 12.02 2.76 2.42
C SER A 226 12.33 4.24 2.65
N ASN A 227 13.59 4.57 2.98
CA ASN A 227 14.05 5.96 3.09
C ASN A 227 13.86 6.72 1.76
N GLN A 228 14.18 6.12 0.61
CA GLN A 228 13.98 6.76 -0.69
C GLN A 228 12.50 7.01 -1.00
N VAL A 229 11.63 6.03 -0.72
CA VAL A 229 10.19 6.14 -0.95
C VAL A 229 9.55 7.22 -0.07
N VAL A 230 9.94 7.29 1.21
CA VAL A 230 9.43 8.32 2.13
C VAL A 230 9.94 9.71 1.75
N VAL A 231 11.22 9.84 1.39
CA VAL A 231 11.79 11.11 0.91
C VAL A 231 11.13 11.57 -0.39
N GLN A 232 10.79 10.65 -1.30
CA GLN A 232 10.03 10.99 -2.51
C GLN A 232 8.59 11.39 -2.20
N HIS A 233 7.94 10.77 -1.22
CA HIS A 233 6.58 11.12 -0.80
C HIS A 233 6.49 12.44 0.00
N GLU A 234 7.49 12.77 0.82
CA GLU A 234 7.56 14.08 1.51
C GLU A 234 7.82 15.22 0.52
N ASN A 235 8.53 14.95 -0.58
CA ASN A 235 8.74 15.88 -1.68
C ASN A 235 7.67 15.79 -2.78
N ALA A 236 6.72 14.86 -2.69
CA ALA A 236 5.67 14.73 -3.69
C ALA A 236 4.68 15.89 -3.54
N GLU A 237 4.55 16.66 -4.60
CA GLU A 237 3.52 17.69 -4.70
C GLU A 237 2.14 17.06 -4.41
N PRO A 238 1.34 17.60 -3.47
CA PRO A 238 0.05 17.01 -3.13
C PRO A 238 -0.82 16.85 -4.38
N PRO A 239 -1.56 15.74 -4.55
CA PRO A 239 -2.36 15.49 -5.77
C PRO A 239 -3.33 16.61 -6.12
N VAL A 240 -3.84 17.33 -5.10
CA VAL A 240 -4.70 18.51 -5.28
C VAL A 240 -3.99 19.67 -5.98
N ILE A 241 -2.69 19.85 -5.74
CA ILE A 241 -1.88 20.89 -6.39
C ILE A 241 -1.44 20.44 -7.78
N THR A 242 -1.07 19.18 -7.96
CA THR A 242 -0.76 18.61 -9.29
C THR A 242 -1.93 18.81 -10.25
N ARG A 243 -3.14 18.38 -9.85
CA ARG A 243 -4.37 18.56 -10.63
C ARG A 243 -4.72 20.03 -10.86
N ALA A 244 -4.45 20.89 -9.87
CA ALA A 244 -4.69 22.32 -10.04
C ALA A 244 -3.77 22.93 -11.10
N LYS A 245 -2.49 22.54 -11.14
CA LYS A 245 -1.54 23.00 -12.16
C LYS A 245 -1.94 22.52 -13.56
N GLU A 246 -2.36 21.27 -13.68
CA GLU A 246 -2.89 20.69 -14.94
C GLU A 246 -4.10 21.50 -15.43
N TYR A 247 -5.10 21.68 -14.55
CA TYR A 247 -6.30 22.45 -14.87
C TYR A 247 -5.97 23.90 -15.27
N ILE A 248 -5.04 24.55 -14.56
CA ILE A 248 -4.57 25.90 -14.91
C ILE A 248 -3.92 25.90 -16.28
N HIS A 249 -3.07 24.92 -16.60
CA HIS A 249 -2.35 24.88 -17.87
C HIS A 249 -3.31 24.69 -19.06
N GLU A 250 -4.33 23.86 -18.90
CA GLU A 250 -5.37 23.61 -19.90
C GLU A 250 -6.26 24.84 -20.13
N HIS A 251 -6.64 25.55 -19.06
CA HIS A 251 -7.61 26.65 -19.11
C HIS A 251 -6.97 28.05 -18.97
N GLN A 252 -5.65 28.16 -19.13
CA GLN A 252 -4.90 29.41 -18.85
C GLN A 252 -5.36 30.62 -19.67
N THR A 253 -5.90 30.41 -20.87
CA THR A 253 -6.37 31.48 -21.78
C THR A 253 -7.76 32.00 -21.43
N GLU A 254 -8.51 31.27 -20.61
CA GLU A 254 -9.87 31.62 -20.21
C GLU A 254 -9.86 32.57 -19.01
N GLU A 255 -11.04 33.11 -18.68
CA GLU A 255 -11.22 33.85 -17.43
C GLU A 255 -11.21 32.88 -16.24
N LEU A 256 -10.00 32.62 -15.73
CA LEU A 256 -9.74 31.67 -14.66
C LEU A 256 -9.64 32.35 -13.30
N SER A 257 -10.59 32.07 -12.42
CA SER A 257 -10.62 32.52 -11.03
C SER A 257 -10.15 31.44 -10.05
N LEU A 258 -9.66 31.88 -8.89
CA LEU A 258 -9.26 31.02 -7.78
C LEU A 258 -10.40 30.05 -7.37
N GLY A 259 -11.65 30.54 -7.40
CA GLY A 259 -12.83 29.74 -7.06
C GLY A 259 -13.17 28.67 -8.10
N GLN A 260 -12.89 28.91 -9.39
CA GLN A 260 -13.05 27.88 -10.43
C GLN A 260 -12.04 26.75 -10.25
N VAL A 261 -10.76 27.06 -10.02
CA VAL A 261 -9.73 26.03 -9.83
C VAL A 261 -9.97 25.23 -8.55
N ALA A 262 -10.33 25.91 -7.44
CA ALA A 262 -10.64 25.23 -6.18
C ALA A 262 -11.82 24.25 -6.35
N ARG A 263 -12.87 24.64 -7.09
CA ARG A 263 -13.99 23.75 -7.41
C ARG A 263 -13.59 22.59 -8.31
N ALA A 264 -12.79 22.84 -9.34
CA ALA A 264 -12.31 21.80 -10.27
C ALA A 264 -11.50 20.70 -9.55
N VAL A 265 -10.79 21.05 -8.47
CA VAL A 265 -10.03 20.10 -7.65
C VAL A 265 -10.74 19.67 -6.35
N ASN A 266 -12.04 19.93 -6.25
CA ASN A 266 -12.91 19.52 -5.13
C ASN A 266 -12.42 20.00 -3.75
N THR A 267 -12.04 21.27 -3.63
CA THR A 267 -11.58 21.85 -2.36
C THR A 267 -12.15 23.23 -2.09
N SER A 268 -12.05 23.70 -0.84
CA SER A 268 -12.42 25.06 -0.49
C SER A 268 -11.37 26.05 -0.97
N THR A 269 -11.79 27.25 -1.37
CA THR A 269 -10.91 28.32 -1.84
C THR A 269 -9.84 28.69 -0.81
N PHE A 270 -10.21 28.71 0.48
CA PHE A 270 -9.29 29.01 1.57
C PHE A 270 -8.19 27.94 1.71
N TYR A 271 -8.59 26.66 1.70
CA TYR A 271 -7.64 25.55 1.78
C TYR A 271 -6.73 25.51 0.56
N PHE A 272 -7.29 25.69 -0.64
CA PHE A 272 -6.53 25.78 -1.89
C PHE A 272 -5.46 26.86 -1.82
N CYS A 273 -5.83 28.10 -1.47
CA CYS A 273 -4.89 29.22 -1.45
C CYS A 273 -3.73 28.98 -0.47
N LYS A 274 -4.04 28.48 0.74
CA LYS A 274 -3.03 28.14 1.75
C LYS A 274 -2.09 27.04 1.26
N MET A 275 -2.64 25.97 0.69
CA MET A 275 -1.86 24.83 0.23
C MET A 275 -1.03 25.18 -1.02
N PHE A 276 -1.62 25.87 -1.99
CA PHE A 276 -0.96 26.25 -3.23
C PHE A 276 0.23 27.17 -2.98
N LYS A 277 0.11 28.17 -2.09
CA LYS A 277 1.24 29.02 -1.71
C LYS A 277 2.32 28.26 -0.94
N LYS A 278 1.92 27.35 -0.05
CA LYS A 278 2.87 26.51 0.70
C LYS A 278 3.72 25.65 -0.24
N VAL A 279 3.10 25.08 -1.27
CA VAL A 279 3.75 24.12 -2.18
C VAL A 279 4.52 24.82 -3.30
N THR A 280 3.92 25.83 -3.94
CA THR A 280 4.53 26.52 -5.09
C THR A 280 5.42 27.70 -4.72
N GLY A 281 5.39 28.13 -3.45
CA GLY A 281 6.07 29.33 -2.95
C GLY A 281 5.42 30.66 -3.37
N ILE A 282 4.44 30.63 -4.28
CA ILE A 282 3.76 31.82 -4.82
C ILE A 282 2.24 31.66 -4.78
N ASN A 283 1.51 32.77 -4.87
CA ASN A 283 0.05 32.71 -4.92
C ASN A 283 -0.45 32.29 -6.32
N PHE A 284 -1.72 31.87 -6.39
CA PHE A 284 -2.38 31.47 -7.63
C PHE A 284 -2.30 32.52 -8.73
N THR A 285 -2.57 33.79 -8.43
CA THR A 285 -2.61 34.87 -9.43
C THR A 285 -1.24 35.12 -10.06
N ASP A 286 -0.17 35.08 -9.26
CA ASP A 286 1.21 35.18 -9.71
C ASP A 286 1.61 33.93 -10.53
N TYR A 287 1.17 32.73 -10.13
CA TYR A 287 1.42 31.50 -10.87
C TYR A 287 0.74 31.52 -12.25
N LEU A 288 -0.56 31.83 -12.31
CA LEU A 288 -1.31 31.98 -13.56
C LEU A 288 -0.68 33.04 -14.47
N SER A 289 -0.27 34.17 -13.90
CA SER A 289 0.43 35.22 -14.63
C SER A 289 1.72 34.71 -15.28
N ARG A 290 2.53 33.93 -14.56
CA ARG A 290 3.77 33.34 -15.12
C ARG A 290 3.48 32.37 -16.26
N VAL A 291 2.50 31.50 -16.08
CA VAL A 291 2.06 30.53 -17.11
C VAL A 291 1.65 31.25 -18.39
N ARG A 292 0.84 32.31 -18.28
CA ARG A 292 0.42 33.14 -19.42
C ARG A 292 1.57 33.89 -20.10
N ILE A 293 2.53 34.39 -19.31
CA ILE A 293 3.71 35.09 -19.84
C ILE A 293 4.64 34.14 -20.59
N GLU A 294 4.81 32.91 -20.11
CA GLU A 294 5.53 31.87 -20.86
C GLU A 294 4.87 31.59 -22.22
N LYS A 295 3.54 31.50 -22.27
CA LYS A 295 2.81 31.41 -23.54
C LYS A 295 3.01 32.65 -24.42
N ALA A 296 3.00 33.85 -23.82
CA ALA A 296 3.20 35.10 -24.54
C ALA A 296 4.59 35.20 -25.17
N LYS A 297 5.64 34.71 -24.49
CA LYS A 297 7.01 34.66 -25.05
C LYS A 297 7.05 33.88 -26.36
N ASN A 298 6.34 32.75 -26.43
CA ASN A 298 6.26 31.94 -27.64
C ASN A 298 5.51 32.67 -28.77
N LEU A 299 4.40 33.34 -28.47
CA LEU A 299 3.65 34.11 -29.47
C LEU A 299 4.40 35.35 -29.97
N LEU A 300 5.26 35.94 -29.15
CA LEU A 300 6.10 37.09 -29.53
C LEU A 300 7.14 36.76 -30.61
N LEU A 301 7.44 35.47 -30.84
CA LEU A 301 8.29 35.04 -31.95
C LEU A 301 7.66 35.27 -33.32
N ASN A 302 6.32 35.39 -33.39
CA ASN A 302 5.62 35.70 -34.62
C ASN A 302 5.54 37.23 -34.83
N PRO A 303 6.26 37.81 -35.82
CA PRO A 303 6.26 39.25 -36.05
C PRO A 303 4.92 39.80 -36.53
N ASN A 304 4.03 38.94 -37.04
CA ASN A 304 2.73 39.35 -37.59
C ASN A 304 1.66 39.59 -36.51
N LEU A 305 1.88 39.10 -35.28
CA LEU A 305 0.94 39.29 -34.17
C LEU A 305 1.22 40.61 -33.46
N ARG A 306 0.20 41.44 -33.21
CA ARG A 306 0.34 42.66 -32.41
C ARG A 306 0.47 42.30 -30.93
N VAL A 307 1.24 43.08 -30.18
CA VAL A 307 1.41 42.87 -28.71
C VAL A 307 0.06 42.91 -27.99
N SER A 308 -0.87 43.76 -28.44
CA SER A 308 -2.24 43.83 -27.92
C SER A 308 -3.01 42.53 -28.14
N GLU A 309 -2.89 41.90 -29.31
CA GLU A 309 -3.58 40.63 -29.64
C GLU A 309 -3.04 39.51 -28.77
N ILE A 310 -1.72 39.41 -28.64
CA ILE A 310 -1.06 38.43 -27.76
C ILE A 310 -1.53 38.56 -26.31
N ALA A 311 -1.69 39.79 -25.81
CA ALA A 311 -2.13 40.00 -24.43
C ALA A 311 -3.52 39.37 -24.16
N PHE A 312 -4.46 39.57 -25.08
CA PHE A 312 -5.81 38.98 -24.97
C PHE A 312 -5.79 37.47 -25.24
N GLU A 313 -5.00 37.01 -26.21
CA GLU A 313 -4.93 35.60 -26.59
C GLU A 313 -4.34 34.70 -25.49
N VAL A 314 -3.44 35.23 -24.67
CA VAL A 314 -2.94 34.51 -23.48
C VAL A 314 -3.82 34.70 -22.25
N GLY A 315 -4.96 35.40 -22.36
CA GLY A 315 -5.98 35.50 -21.33
C GLY A 315 -5.90 36.71 -20.39
N PHE A 316 -5.13 37.77 -20.72
CA PHE A 316 -5.20 39.02 -19.95
C PHE A 316 -6.41 39.86 -20.35
N GLN A 317 -7.12 40.40 -19.36
CA GLN A 317 -8.29 41.25 -19.59
C GLN A 317 -7.93 42.71 -19.95
N SER A 318 -6.66 43.10 -19.81
CA SER A 318 -6.21 44.42 -20.23
C SER A 318 -4.74 44.44 -20.61
N LEU A 319 -4.43 45.23 -21.65
CA LEU A 319 -3.07 45.47 -22.12
C LEU A 319 -2.20 46.14 -21.04
N THR A 320 -2.77 47.06 -20.27
CA THR A 320 -2.07 47.71 -19.15
C THR A 320 -1.64 46.70 -18.09
N HIS A 321 -2.51 45.75 -17.74
CA HIS A 321 -2.17 44.71 -16.78
C HIS A 321 -1.08 43.79 -17.32
N PHE A 322 -1.22 43.34 -18.58
CA PHE A 322 -0.23 42.53 -19.27
C PHE A 322 1.15 43.18 -19.26
N ASN A 323 1.26 44.44 -19.72
CA ASN A 323 2.54 45.15 -19.79
C ASN A 323 3.23 45.25 -18.42
N ARG A 324 2.46 45.55 -17.37
CA ARG A 324 2.98 45.62 -15.99
C ARG A 324 3.51 44.28 -15.50
N VAL A 325 2.75 43.20 -15.72
CA VAL A 325 3.12 41.84 -15.30
C VAL A 325 4.31 41.33 -16.10
N PHE A 326 4.31 41.54 -17.42
CA PHE A 326 5.41 41.14 -18.32
C PHE A 326 6.72 41.80 -17.89
N LYS A 327 6.71 43.12 -17.69
CA LYS A 327 7.89 43.87 -17.21
C LYS A 327 8.33 43.43 -15.81
N LYS A 328 7.38 43.12 -14.91
CA LYS A 328 7.70 42.60 -13.58
C LYS A 328 8.42 41.24 -13.63
N ILE A 329 8.03 40.36 -14.54
CA ILE A 329 8.55 38.98 -14.62
C ILE A 329 9.87 38.93 -15.42
N LEU A 330 9.97 39.70 -16.52
CA LEU A 330 11.09 39.60 -17.46
C LEU A 330 12.03 40.82 -17.43
N GLY A 331 11.75 41.84 -16.61
CA GLY A 331 12.56 43.05 -16.49
C GLY A 331 12.40 44.06 -17.63
N GLN A 332 11.76 43.68 -18.73
CA GLN A 332 11.60 44.51 -19.93
C GLN A 332 10.18 44.46 -20.50
N SER A 333 9.81 45.45 -21.32
CA SER A 333 8.49 45.48 -21.96
C SER A 333 8.35 44.40 -23.05
N PRO A 334 7.13 43.95 -23.39
CA PRO A 334 6.91 42.99 -24.48
C PRO A 334 7.49 43.44 -25.82
N THR A 335 7.41 44.74 -26.12
CA THR A 335 7.96 45.33 -27.36
C THR A 335 9.49 45.25 -27.39
N GLN A 336 10.15 45.59 -26.28
CA GLN A 336 11.61 45.47 -26.15
C GLN A 336 12.04 43.99 -26.23
N TYR A 337 11.33 43.11 -25.54
CA TYR A 337 11.57 41.67 -25.57
C TYR A 337 11.49 41.12 -27.01
N ARG A 338 10.49 41.55 -27.77
CA ARG A 338 10.34 41.18 -29.18
C ARG A 338 11.46 41.73 -30.06
N ALA A 339 11.84 43.00 -29.90
CA ALA A 339 12.92 43.60 -30.67
C ALA A 339 14.23 42.82 -30.47
N GLN A 340 14.55 42.47 -29.21
CA GLN A 340 15.71 41.66 -28.87
C GLN A 340 15.66 40.26 -29.50
N LEU A 341 14.51 39.59 -29.46
CA LEU A 341 14.35 38.27 -30.08
C LEU A 341 14.52 38.28 -31.60
N LEU A 342 14.11 39.36 -32.26
CA LEU A 342 14.16 39.51 -33.72
C LEU A 342 15.42 40.22 -34.21
N GLY A 343 16.38 40.51 -33.33
CA GLY A 343 17.65 41.17 -33.67
C GLY A 343 17.48 42.59 -34.22
N ARG A 344 16.48 43.33 -33.72
CA ARG A 344 16.15 44.70 -34.15
C ARG A 344 16.50 45.75 -33.10
#